data_AF-A0A7X8M0A3-F1
#
_entry.id   AF-A0A7X8M0A3-F1
#
_cell.length_a   1.000
_cell.length_b   1.000
_cell.length_c   1.000
_cell.angle_alpha   90.00
_cell.angle_beta   90.00
_cell.angle_gamma   90.00
#
_symmetry.space_group_name_H-M   'P 1'
#
loop_
_entity.id
_entity.type
_entity.pdbx_description
1 polymer ?
#
loop_
_entity_poly.entity_id
_entity_poly.type
_entity_poly.pdbx_seq_one_letter_code
_entity_poly.pdbx_strand_id
1 'polypeptide(L)' 'MRPTWDEYFMSIVDLVKTRSTCLRRQVGALIVKDKRILASGYNGAPVGCK' A
#
# COMPACT_ATOMS: atom_id res chain seq x y z
N MET A 1 -21.72 -7.27 -7.55
CA MET A 1 -21.40 -7.93 -6.26
C MET A 1 -20.39 -7.04 -5.53
N ARG A 2 -20.55 -6.80 -4.22
CA ARG A 2 -19.62 -5.95 -3.45
C ARG A 2 -18.39 -6.77 -3.05
N PRO A 3 -17.15 -6.30 -3.29
CA PRO A 3 -15.96 -7.02 -2.88
C PRO A 3 -15.92 -7.20 -1.36
N THR A 4 -15.29 -8.28 -0.92
CA THR A 4 -14.97 -8.51 0.49
C THR A 4 -14.01 -7.43 0.99
N TRP A 5 -13.88 -7.32 2.32
CA TRP A 5 -12.96 -6.36 2.90
C TRP A 5 -11.50 -6.65 2.52
N ASP A 6 -11.11 -7.92 2.48
CA ASP A 6 -9.74 -8.31 2.13
C ASP A 6 -9.42 -7.99 0.67
N GLU A 7 -10.33 -8.30 -0.27
CA GLU A 7 -10.16 -7.92 -1.68
C GLU A 7 -10.06 -6.41 -1.84
N TYR A 8 -10.91 -5.66 -1.12
CA TYR A 8 -10.88 -4.21 -1.12
C TYR A 8 -9.53 -3.67 -0.62
N PHE A 9 -9.05 -4.13 0.54
CA PHE A 9 -7.76 -3.69 1.08
C PHE A 9 -6.58 -4.12 0.22
N MET A 10 -6.61 -5.33 -0.33
CA MET A 10 -5.56 -5.81 -1.22
C MET A 10 -5.49 -5.01 -2.52
N SER A 11 -6.63 -4.62 -3.10
CA SER A 11 -6.65 -3.74 -4.28
C SER A 11 -6.00 -2.37 -4.00
N ILE A 12 -6.17 -1.85 -2.79
CA ILE A 12 -5.53 -0.60 -2.35
C ILE A 12 -4.04 -0.81 -2.12
N VAL A 13 -3.61 -1.92 -1.49
CA VAL A 13 -2.19 -2.27 -1.35
C VAL A 13 -1.51 -2.34 -2.72
N ASP A 14 -2.18 -2.96 -3.69
CA ASP A 14 -1.69 -3.06 -5.07
C ASP A 14 -1.58 -1.71 -5.76
N LEU A 15 -2.46 -0.76 -5.46
CA LEU A 15 -2.31 0.61 -5.93
C LEU A 15 -1.16 1.33 -5.23
N VAL A 16 -1.04 1.19 -3.91
CA VAL A 16 0.00 1.85 -3.10
C VAL A 16 1.40 1.40 -3.52
N LYS A 17 1.60 0.10 -3.81
CA LYS A 17 2.91 -0.44 -4.23
C LYS A 17 3.42 0.18 -5.53
N THR A 18 2.53 0.64 -6.43
CA THR A 18 2.91 1.25 -7.72
C THR A 18 3.73 2.54 -7.55
N ARG A 19 3.64 3.18 -6.38
CA ARG A 19 4.42 4.38 -6.03
C ARG A 19 5.85 4.07 -5.58
N SER A 20 6.18 2.80 -5.39
CA SER A 20 7.53 2.38 -5.01
C SER A 20 8.55 2.77 -6.07
N THR A 21 9.66 3.36 -5.63
CA THR A 21 10.82 3.68 -6.47
C THR A 21 11.84 2.55 -6.55
N CYS A 22 11.59 1.42 -5.87
CA CYS A 22 12.52 0.29 -5.87
C CYS A 22 12.46 -0.46 -7.20
N LEU A 23 13.60 -0.54 -7.90
CA LEU A 23 13.72 -1.25 -9.18
C LEU A 23 13.60 -2.78 -9.07
N ARG A 24 13.82 -3.34 -7.87
CA ARG A 24 13.88 -4.79 -7.66
C ARG A 24 12.52 -5.38 -7.29
N ARG A 25 11.84 -4.79 -6.31
CA ARG A 25 10.53 -5.26 -5.82
C ARG A 25 9.70 -4.07 -5.36
N GLN A 26 8.48 -3.97 -5.87
CA GLN A 26 7.50 -3.00 -5.42
C GLN A 26 6.64 -3.60 -4.32
N VAL A 27 6.73 -3.02 -3.12
CA VAL A 27 6.01 -3.47 -1.92
C VAL A 27 5.09 -2.35 -1.45
N GLY A 28 3.86 -2.71 -1.12
CA GLY A 28 2.88 -1.84 -0.48
C GLY A 28 2.39 -2.47 0.81
N ALA A 29 1.96 -1.65 1.77
CA ALA A 29 1.41 -2.09 3.03
C ALA A 29 0.31 -1.14 3.50
N LEU A 30 -0.67 -1.68 4.22
CA LEU A 30 -1.72 -0.95 4.92
C LEU A 30 -1.79 -1.40 6.37
N ILE A 31 -2.01 -0.47 7.28
CA ILE A 31 -2.39 -0.76 8.67
C ILE A 31 -3.89 -0.52 8.78
N VAL A 32 -4.65 -1.56 9.13
CA VAL A 32 -6.12 -1.51 9.21
C VAL A 32 -6.58 -1.86 10.61
N LYS A 33 -7.56 -1.11 11.13
CA LYS A 33 -8.26 -1.39 12.37
C LYS A 33 -9.74 -1.10 12.20
N ASP A 34 -10.62 -1.99 12.64
CA ASP A 34 -12.08 -1.82 12.56
C ASP A 34 -12.57 -1.45 11.14
N LYS A 35 -11.98 -2.09 10.12
CA LYS A 35 -12.24 -1.84 8.69
C LYS A 35 -11.91 -0.41 8.21
N ARG A 36 -11.11 0.35 8.98
CA ARG A 36 -10.55 1.64 8.61
C ARG A 36 -9.04 1.55 8.39
N ILE A 37 -8.58 2.16 7.31
CA ILE A 37 -7.15 2.32 7.04
C ILE A 37 -6.60 3.42 7.95
N LEU A 38 -5.63 3.07 8.79
CA LEU A 38 -4.92 4.01 9.67
C LEU A 38 -3.69 4.61 8.99
N ALA A 39 -2.98 3.80 8.20
CA ALA A 39 -1.79 4.22 7.48
C ALA A 39 -1.60 3.38 6.21
N SER A 40 -0.93 3.98 5.23
CA SER A 40 -0.46 3.32 4.02
C SER A 40 1.01 3.63 3.80
N GLY A 41 1.72 2.71 3.14
CA GLY A 41 3.13 2.89 2.85
C GLY A 41 3.61 1.98 1.73
N TYR A 42 4.73 2.36 1.13
CA TYR A 42 5.44 1.58 0.13
C TYR A 42 6.95 1.69 0.39
N ASN A 43 7.73 0.74 -0.14
CA ASN A 43 9.18 0.80 -0.03
C ASN A 43 9.77 1.81 -1.04
N GLY A 44 10.78 2.57 -0.63
CA GLY A 44 11.44 3.55 -1.47
C GLY A 44 12.52 4.32 -0.71
N ALA A 45 13.17 5.27 -1.39
CA ALA A 45 14.09 6.19 -0.74
C ALA A 45 13.33 7.08 0.28
N PRO A 46 13.96 7.45 1.40
CA PRO A 46 13.39 8.44 2.32
C PRO A 46 13.04 9.74 1.60
N VAL A 47 11.98 10.40 2.08
CA VAL A 47 11.56 11.70 1.54
C VAL A 47 12.68 12.71 1.72
N GLY A 48 13.05 13.41 0.65
CA GLY A 48 14.08 14.45 0.69
C GLY A 48 15.50 13.96 0.44
N CYS A 49 15.73 12.66 0.21
CA CYS A 49 16.99 12.20 -0.36
C CYS A 49 17.14 12.76 -1.79
N LYS A 50 18.17 13.60 -1.99
CA LYS A 50 18.67 14.02 -3.31
C LYS A 50 19.76 13.07 -3.76
#